data_AF-A0A534NFK1-F1
#
_entry.id   AF-A0A534NFK1-F1
#
_cell.length_a   1.000
_cell.length_b   1.000
_cell.length_c   1.000
_cell.angle_alpha   90.00
_cell.angle_beta   90.00
_cell.angle_gamma   90.00
#
_symmetry.space_group_name_H-M   'P 1'
#
loop_
_entity.id
_entity.type
_entity.pdbx_description
1 polymer ?
#
loop_
_entity_poly.entity_id
_entity_poly.type
_entity_poly.pdbx_seq_one_letter_code
_entity_poly.pdbx_strand_id
1 'polypeptide(L)'
;MQLEFQCQKCEESFSMDVSDIQSDPVLRCPGCGTRAPDEQVEAVVSGLEEVFAALAPLRRKFSASVEVNSEDMPPPYDEAPAVSRKAALLDEEDSEDEEGEDEDEEEVAELE
;
A
#
# COMPACT_ATOMS: atom_id res chain seq x y z
N MET A 1 -6.51 -24.39 -1.99
CA MET A 1 -6.55 -23.40 -3.11
C MET A 1 -5.24 -22.67 -2.99
N GLN A 2 -4.53 -22.49 -4.10
CA GLN A 2 -3.21 -21.86 -4.09
C GLN A 2 -3.30 -20.49 -4.78
N LEU A 3 -2.63 -19.51 -4.18
CA LEU A 3 -2.38 -18.22 -4.77
C LEU A 3 -0.98 -18.26 -5.38
N GLU A 4 -0.86 -17.83 -6.63
CA GLU A 4 0.43 -17.70 -7.31
C GLU A 4 0.89 -16.24 -7.24
N PHE A 5 2.13 -16.03 -6.80
CA PHE A 5 2.75 -14.72 -6.68
C PHE A 5 4.05 -14.70 -7.47
N GLN A 6 4.34 -13.56 -8.10
CA GLN A 6 5.65 -13.29 -8.69
C GLN A 6 6.34 -12.16 -7.92
N CYS A 7 7.54 -12.41 -7.42
CA CYS A 7 8.30 -11.39 -6.73
C CYS A 7 8.93 -10.40 -7.73
N GLN A 8 8.47 -9.15 -7.72
CA GLN A 8 8.98 -8.11 -8.61
C GLN A 8 10.47 -7.73 -8.38
N LYS A 9 11.08 -8.15 -7.26
CA LYS A 9 12.48 -7.85 -6.93
C LYS A 9 13.47 -8.89 -7.50
N CYS A 10 13.11 -10.17 -7.45
CA CYS A 10 14.00 -11.27 -7.84
C CYS A 10 13.42 -12.18 -8.92
N GLU A 11 12.24 -11.81 -9.44
CA GLU A 11 11.51 -12.48 -10.53
C GLU A 11 11.09 -13.92 -10.23
N GLU A 12 11.32 -14.39 -9.01
CA GLU A 12 10.94 -15.73 -8.57
C GLU A 12 9.43 -15.82 -8.34
N SER A 13 8.83 -16.85 -8.95
CA SER A 13 7.43 -17.21 -8.75
C SER A 13 7.31 -18.24 -7.63
N PHE A 14 6.33 -18.06 -6.77
CA PHE A 14 6.04 -18.98 -5.67
C PHE A 14 4.53 -19.06 -5.44
N SER A 15 4.08 -20.20 -4.91
CA SER A 15 2.69 -20.41 -4.53
C SER A 15 2.54 -20.49 -3.02
N MET A 16 1.39 -20.05 -2.52
CA MET A 16 1.00 -20.17 -1.12
C MET A 16 -0.41 -20.72 -1.03
N ASP A 17 -0.64 -21.61 -0.07
CA ASP A 17 -1.99 -22.10 0.21
C ASP A 17 -2.80 -21.03 0.94
N VAL A 18 -4.04 -20.84 0.50
CA VAL A 18 -4.95 -19.85 1.10
C VAL A 18 -5.18 -20.10 2.58
N SER A 19 -5.18 -21.36 3.02
CA SER A 19 -5.33 -21.71 4.44
C SER A 19 -4.13 -21.28 5.29
N ASP A 20 -2.94 -21.26 4.71
CA ASP A 20 -1.73 -20.85 5.42
C ASP A 20 -1.72 -19.34 5.62
N ILE A 21 -2.02 -18.56 4.57
CA ILE A 21 -2.06 -17.09 4.65
C ILE A 21 -3.24 -16.57 5.50
N GLN A 22 -4.33 -17.34 5.62
CA GLN A 22 -5.41 -17.04 6.57
C GLN A 22 -5.00 -17.27 8.03
N SER A 23 -4.12 -18.24 8.28
CA SER A 23 -3.65 -18.57 9.63
C SER A 23 -2.50 -17.66 10.08
N ASP A 24 -1.64 -17.27 9.14
CA ASP A 24 -0.50 -16.38 9.33
C ASP A 24 -0.41 -15.42 8.13
N PRO A 25 -0.96 -14.19 8.23
CA PRO A 25 -1.07 -13.25 7.12
C PRO A 25 0.28 -12.55 6.82
N VAL A 26 1.29 -13.35 6.48
CA VAL A 26 2.63 -12.89 6.11
C VAL A 26 2.93 -13.29 4.68
N LEU A 27 3.09 -12.30 3.80
CA LEU A 27 3.57 -12.51 2.44
C LEU A 27 5.06 -12.16 2.36
N ARG A 28 5.90 -13.20 2.29
CA ARG A 28 7.35 -13.08 2.18
C ARG A 28 7.89 -13.90 1.02
N CYS A 29 8.67 -13.26 0.15
CA CYS A 29 9.32 -13.94 -0.95
C CYS A 29 10.38 -14.95 -0.44
N PRO A 30 10.34 -16.22 -0.88
CA PRO A 30 11.29 -17.25 -0.43
C PRO A 30 12.71 -17.03 -0.96
N GLY A 31 12.88 -16.45 -2.15
CA GLY A 31 14.19 -16.24 -2.78
C GLY A 31 14.99 -15.07 -2.19
N CYS A 32 14.37 -13.89 -2.10
CA CYS A 32 15.08 -12.66 -1.67
C CYS A 32 14.64 -12.10 -0.31
N GLY A 33 13.61 -12.69 0.32
CA GLY A 33 13.14 -12.31 1.64
C GLY A 33 12.32 -11.01 1.70
N THR A 34 12.03 -10.37 0.56
CA THR A 34 11.15 -9.19 0.49
C THR A 34 9.79 -9.52 1.10
N ARG A 35 9.28 -8.63 1.96
CA ARG A 35 8.02 -8.80 2.69
C ARG A 35 7.05 -7.68 2.30
N ALA A 36 5.80 -8.02 2.06
CA ALA A 36 4.73 -7.04 1.87
C ALA A 36 4.31 -6.41 3.22
N PRO A 37 3.72 -5.21 3.22
CA PRO A 37 3.14 -4.61 4.43
C PRO A 37 2.01 -5.47 4.99
N ASP A 38 2.02 -5.73 6.30
CA ASP A 38 1.07 -6.65 6.95
C ASP A 38 -0.40 -6.21 6.73
N GLU A 39 -0.69 -4.92 6.86
CA GLU A 39 -2.03 -4.36 6.63
C GLU A 39 -2.56 -4.66 5.22
N GLN A 40 -1.69 -4.70 4.21
CA GLN A 40 -2.09 -5.02 2.84
C GLN A 40 -2.36 -6.50 2.67
N VAL A 41 -1.59 -7.36 3.34
CA VAL A 41 -1.79 -8.82 3.31
C VAL A 41 -3.10 -9.17 4.01
N GLU A 42 -3.38 -8.57 5.17
CA GLU A 42 -4.64 -8.76 5.90
C GLU A 42 -5.86 -8.29 5.09
N ALA A 43 -5.72 -7.18 4.35
CA ALA A 43 -6.79 -6.69 3.46
C ALA A 43 -7.09 -7.69 2.33
N VAL A 44 -6.06 -8.28 1.72
CA VAL A 44 -6.25 -9.32 0.68
C VAL A 44 -6.92 -10.56 1.27
N VAL A 45 -6.49 -11.02 2.45
CA VAL A 45 -7.09 -12.16 3.13
C VAL A 45 -8.57 -11.90 3.43
N SER A 46 -8.90 -10.74 4.00
CA SER A 46 -10.27 -10.34 4.31
C SER A 46 -11.14 -10.32 3.04
N GLY A 47 -10.63 -9.73 1.95
CA GLY A 47 -11.35 -9.69 0.67
C GLY A 47 -11.60 -11.08 0.08
N LEU A 48 -10.65 -12.02 0.21
CA LEU A 48 -10.84 -13.41 -0.23
C LEU A 48 -11.93 -14.11 0.58
N GLU A 49 -12.01 -13.88 1.89
CA GLU A 49 -13.05 -14.44 2.76
C GLU A 49 -14.45 -13.96 2.35
N GLU A 50 -14.58 -12.66 2.03
CA GLU A 50 -15.84 -12.08 1.54
C GLU A 50 -16.26 -12.69 0.20
N VAL A 51 -15.32 -12.89 -0.72
CA VAL A 51 -15.58 -13.57 -2.01
C VAL A 51 -16.04 -15.01 -1.78
N PHE A 52 -15.40 -15.76 -0.90
CA PHE A 52 -15.81 -17.13 -0.59
C PHE A 52 -17.20 -17.18 0.05
N ALA A 53 -17.50 -16.27 0.96
CA ALA A 53 -18.81 -16.15 1.59
C ALA A 53 -19.90 -15.85 0.55
N ALA A 54 -19.64 -14.94 -0.39
CA ALA A 54 -20.56 -14.60 -1.47
C ALA A 54 -20.76 -15.75 -2.47
N LEU A 55 -19.71 -16.52 -2.78
CA LEU A 55 -19.78 -17.65 -3.71
C LEU A 55 -20.43 -18.89 -3.07
N ALA A 56 -20.27 -19.11 -1.76
CA ALA A 56 -20.77 -20.29 -1.05
C ALA A 56 -22.23 -20.68 -1.38
N PRO A 57 -23.23 -19.77 -1.36
CA PRO A 57 -24.60 -20.12 -1.72
C PRO A 57 -24.80 -20.45 -3.21
N LEU A 58 -23.97 -19.90 -4.10
CA LEU A 58 -24.07 -20.08 -5.56
C LEU A 58 -23.56 -21.44 -6.03
N ARG A 59 -22.67 -22.07 -5.25
CA ARG A 59 -22.00 -23.34 -5.59
C ARG A 59 -22.93 -24.51 -5.91
N ARG A 60 -24.20 -24.45 -5.49
CA ARG A 60 -25.21 -25.50 -5.80
C ARG A 60 -25.70 -25.45 -7.25
N LYS A 61 -25.54 -24.31 -7.93
CA LYS A 61 -26.11 -24.06 -9.26
C LYS A 61 -25.08 -23.58 -10.27
N PHE A 62 -24.01 -22.95 -9.80
CA PHE A 62 -23.02 -22.30 -10.64
C PHE A 62 -21.61 -22.71 -10.23
N SER A 63 -20.73 -22.80 -11.22
CA SER A 63 -19.28 -22.84 -11.02
C SER A 63 -18.72 -21.47 -11.35
N ALA A 64 -17.86 -20.93 -10.47
CA ALA A 64 -17.16 -19.68 -10.69
C ALA A 64 -15.65 -19.94 -10.67
N SER A 65 -14.93 -19.30 -11.59
CA SER A 65 -13.47 -19.24 -11.64
C SER A 65 -13.07 -17.77 -11.68
N VAL A 66 -12.12 -17.38 -10.84
CA VAL A 66 -11.65 -15.99 -10.74
C VAL A 66 -10.14 -16.02 -10.91
N GLU A 67 -9.63 -15.22 -11.83
CA GLU A 67 -8.21 -14.96 -12.03
C GLU A 67 -8.02 -13.45 -11.88
N VAL A 68 -7.05 -13.04 -11.06
CA VAL A 68 -6.75 -11.62 -10.81
C VAL A 68 -5.33 -11.38 -11.27
N ASN A 69 -5.18 -10.58 -12.32
CA ASN A 69 -3.89 -10.08 -12.77
C ASN A 69 -3.72 -8.65 -12.27
N SER A 70 -2.73 -8.43 -11.39
CA SER A 70 -2.45 -7.10 -10.83
C SER A 70 -2.01 -6.06 -11.86
N GLU A 71 -1.54 -6.49 -13.03
CA GLU A 71 -1.13 -5.60 -14.13
C GLU A 71 -2.28 -5.20 -15.05
N ASP A 72 -3.42 -5.91 -14.99
CA ASP A 72 -4.61 -5.71 -15.83
C ASP A 72 -5.86 -5.56 -14.96
N MET A 73 -5.76 -4.75 -13.91
CA MET A 73 -6.89 -4.47 -13.04
C MET A 73 -7.89 -3.57 -13.77
N PRO A 74 -9.21 -3.79 -13.68
CA PRO A 74 -10.20 -2.95 -14.36
C PRO A 74 -10.38 -1.58 -13.67
N PRO A 75 -10.95 -0.57 -14.35
CA PRO A 75 -11.30 0.70 -13.73
C PRO A 75 -12.17 0.56 -12.48
N PRO A 76 -11.91 1.32 -11.40
CA PRO A 76 -10.96 2.45 -11.28
C PRO A 76 -9.54 2.06 -10.81
N TYR A 77 -9.17 0.78 -10.90
CA TYR A 77 -7.92 0.25 -10.33
C TYR A 77 -6.77 0.16 -11.37
N ASP A 78 -7.03 0.46 -12.64
CA ASP A 78 -6.05 0.58 -13.74
C ASP A 78 -5.30 1.91 -13.74
N GLU A 79 -5.86 2.94 -13.11
CA GLU A 79 -5.18 4.23 -13.00
C GLU A 79 -4.00 4.10 -12.04
N ALA A 80 -2.78 4.35 -12.55
CA ALA A 80 -1.59 4.49 -11.71
C ALA A 80 -1.93 5.44 -10.54
N PRO A 81 -1.61 5.08 -9.29
CA PRO A 81 -2.08 5.81 -8.12
C PRO A 81 -1.77 7.28 -8.33
N ALA A 82 -2.81 8.08 -8.54
CA ALA A 82 -2.65 9.51 -8.76
C ALA A 82 -1.90 10.03 -7.55
N VAL A 83 -0.60 10.30 -7.73
CA VAL A 83 0.24 10.92 -6.70
C VAL A 83 -0.54 12.14 -6.29
N SER A 84 -1.17 12.05 -5.12
CA SER A 84 -2.23 12.97 -4.76
C SER A 84 -1.67 14.37 -4.87
N ARG A 85 -2.33 15.20 -5.68
CA ARG A 85 -2.16 16.64 -5.77
C ARG A 85 -2.36 17.24 -4.36
N LYS A 86 -1.36 17.12 -3.50
CA LYS A 86 -1.23 17.80 -2.21
C LYS A 86 -0.08 18.82 -2.30
N ALA A 87 0.00 19.54 -3.42
CA ALA A 87 1.01 20.58 -3.65
C ALA A 87 0.39 21.85 -4.24
N ALA A 88 -0.90 22.13 -3.98
CA ALA A 88 -1.60 23.29 -4.57
C ALA A 88 -2.57 23.98 -3.60
N LEU A 89 -2.29 23.99 -2.29
CA LEU A 89 -3.13 24.69 -1.29
C LEU A 89 -2.35 25.58 -0.31
N LEU A 90 -1.12 26.00 -0.60
CA LEU A 90 -0.31 26.80 0.34
C LEU A 90 0.45 27.98 -0.29
N ASP A 91 -0.08 28.65 -1.32
CA ASP A 91 0.58 29.89 -1.78
C ASP A 91 -0.37 30.86 -2.50
N GLU A 92 -1.44 31.31 -1.86
CA GLU A 92 -2.10 32.56 -2.24
C GLU A 92 -2.57 33.31 -0.98
N GLU A 93 -2.01 34.52 -0.79
CA GLU A 93 -2.43 35.62 0.10
C GLU A 93 -2.20 35.38 1.61
N ASP A 94 -1.60 36.23 2.44
CA ASP A 94 -1.46 37.70 2.58
C ASP A 94 -0.70 37.84 3.95
N SER A 95 0.18 38.77 4.29
CA SER A 95 0.16 40.23 4.16
C SER A 95 1.57 40.76 4.41
N GLU A 96 1.89 41.86 3.75
CA GLU A 96 3.04 42.72 4.01
C GLU A 96 2.92 43.41 5.39
N ASP A 97 4.06 43.91 5.89
CA ASP A 97 4.24 44.93 6.94
C ASP A 97 4.47 44.44 8.39
N GLU A 98 5.74 44.43 8.84
CA GLU A 98 6.14 45.10 10.09
C GLU A 98 7.60 45.58 10.00
N GLU A 99 7.77 46.84 10.37
CA GLU A 99 8.92 47.73 10.29
C GLU A 99 10.08 47.36 11.24
N GLY A 100 11.25 47.94 10.98
CA GLY A 100 12.12 48.44 12.06
C GLY A 100 13.49 47.80 12.17
N GLU A 101 14.48 48.53 11.65
CA GLU A 101 15.91 48.44 11.97
C GLU A 101 16.15 48.40 13.50
N ASP A 102 17.09 47.57 13.96
CA ASP A 102 18.28 48.10 14.64
C ASP A 102 19.33 47.00 14.89
N GLU A 103 20.55 47.41 14.56
CA GLU A 103 21.83 46.74 14.68
C GLU A 103 22.19 46.57 16.16
N ASP A 104 22.81 45.45 16.57
CA ASP A 104 23.92 45.50 17.53
C ASP A 104 24.64 44.14 17.68
N GLU A 105 25.96 44.28 17.60
CA GLU A 105 27.07 43.33 17.60
C GLU A 105 27.23 42.47 18.87
N GLU A 106 27.91 41.32 18.70
CA GLU A 106 28.89 40.62 19.58
C GLU A 106 28.60 40.48 21.11
N GLU A 107 28.95 39.43 21.86
CA GLU A 107 30.12 38.56 21.87
C GLU A 107 29.81 37.42 22.87
N VAL A 108 30.45 36.28 22.65
CA VAL A 108 30.51 35.11 23.54
C VAL A 108 31.13 35.42 24.92
N ALA A 109 30.64 34.77 25.99
CA ALA A 109 31.46 34.53 27.17
C ALA A 109 31.01 33.28 27.94
N GLU A 110 32.01 32.48 28.29
CA GLU A 110 31.99 31.11 28.78
C GLU A 110 31.52 30.95 30.23
N LEU A 111 31.14 29.70 30.54
CA LEU A 111 30.83 29.18 31.87
C LEU A 111 32.13 28.99 32.68
N GLU A 112 32.20 29.57 33.89
CA GLU A 112 33.03 29.07 34.99
C GLU A 112 32.28 29.17 36.33
#